data_AF-A0A1M7AAY5-F1
#
_entry.id   AF-A0A1M7AAY5-F1
#
_cell.length_a   1.000
_cell.length_b   1.000
_cell.length_c   1.000
_cell.angle_alpha   90.00
_cell.angle_beta   90.00
_cell.angle_gamma   90.00
#
_symmetry.space_group_name_H-M   'P 1'
#
loop_
_entity.id
_entity.type
_entity.pdbx_description
1 polymer ?
#
loop_
_entity_poly.entity_id
_entity_poly.type
_entity_poly.pdbx_seq_one_letter_code
_entity_poly.pdbx_strand_id
1 'polypeptide(L)'
;MGNQLYFQRLASFKEREKPEGVLLIADEPQLIRLSVAWTNILTEAAEQLTGLDDDSECGVWNWLWENTIFSKEDLISKSGAFRSSFDGHMRTLIGNRILYPDGSINSFVQRYLRERVARLFDGKSRGRKVSK
;
A
#
# COMPACT_ATOMS: atom_id res chain seq x y z
N MET A 1 -12.90 0.41 -22.87
CA MET A 1 -12.66 1.82 -22.48
C MET A 1 -12.60 2.00 -20.96
N GLY A 2 -13.46 1.37 -20.15
CA GLY A 2 -13.44 1.53 -18.68
C GLY A 2 -12.08 1.27 -18.02
N ASN A 3 -11.38 0.20 -18.41
CA ASN A 3 -10.08 -0.15 -17.82
C ASN A 3 -9.00 0.94 -18.04
N GLN A 4 -9.04 1.65 -19.17
CA GLN A 4 -8.11 2.75 -19.45
C GLN A 4 -8.39 3.96 -18.55
N LEU A 5 -9.67 4.28 -18.31
CA LEU A 5 -10.06 5.36 -17.40
C LEU A 5 -9.61 5.07 -15.97
N TYR A 6 -9.79 3.83 -15.51
CA TYR A 6 -9.33 3.39 -14.18
C TYR A 6 -7.83 3.67 -13.97
N PHE A 7 -6.98 3.16 -14.86
CA PHE A 7 -5.53 3.36 -14.74
C PHE A 7 -5.11 4.82 -14.93
N GLN A 8 -5.78 5.57 -15.81
CA GLN A 8 -5.53 7.00 -15.98
C GLN A 8 -5.82 7.79 -14.71
N ARG A 9 -6.97 7.53 -14.06
CA ARG A 9 -7.33 8.18 -12.80
C ARG A 9 -6.35 7.78 -11.69
N LEU A 10 -6.02 6.50 -11.58
CA LEU A 10 -5.05 6.00 -10.61
C LEU A 10 -3.66 6.66 -10.76
N ALA A 11 -3.17 6.81 -11.99
CA ALA A 11 -1.90 7.48 -12.27
C ALA A 11 -1.86 8.91 -11.71
N SER A 12 -2.95 9.67 -11.84
CA SER A 12 -3.04 11.04 -11.31
C SER A 12 -2.89 11.14 -9.78
N PHE A 13 -3.21 10.07 -9.03
CA PHE A 13 -2.97 10.02 -7.59
C PHE A 13 -1.51 9.68 -7.25
N LYS A 14 -0.86 8.86 -8.08
CA LYS A 14 0.56 8.50 -7.92
C LYS A 14 1.49 9.67 -8.23
N GLU A 15 1.15 10.49 -9.21
CA GLU A 15 1.90 11.72 -9.53
C GLU A 15 1.89 12.76 -8.40
N ARG A 16 0.92 12.66 -7.48
CA ARG A 16 0.73 13.57 -6.34
C ARG A 16 1.06 12.91 -5.00
N GLU A 17 1.88 11.87 -5.03
CA GLU A 17 2.42 11.25 -3.83
C GLU A 17 3.16 12.27 -2.96
N LYS A 18 3.03 12.12 -1.64
CA LYS A 18 3.74 12.95 -0.68
C LYS A 18 4.53 12.08 0.29
N PRO A 19 5.73 12.53 0.74
CA PRO A 19 6.60 11.76 1.61
C PRO A 19 6.06 11.57 3.04
N GLU A 20 5.12 12.40 3.49
CA GLU A 20 4.56 12.38 4.86
C GLU A 20 3.88 11.05 5.20
N GLY A 21 3.42 10.29 4.19
CA GLY A 21 2.90 8.93 4.39
C GLY A 21 3.90 7.98 5.05
N VAL A 22 5.21 8.23 4.91
CA VAL A 22 6.26 7.48 5.61
C VAL A 22 6.14 7.62 7.13
N LEU A 23 5.81 8.81 7.63
CA LEU A 23 5.70 9.08 9.07
C LEU A 23 4.59 8.26 9.72
N LEU A 24 3.54 7.92 8.97
CA LEU A 24 2.42 7.14 9.48
C LEU A 24 2.75 5.67 9.69
N ILE A 25 3.69 5.13 8.91
CA ILE A 25 4.04 3.70 8.99
C ILE A 25 5.36 3.44 9.72
N ALA A 26 6.25 4.42 9.81
CA ALA A 26 7.64 4.21 10.24
C ALA A 26 7.74 3.49 11.59
N ASP A 27 6.84 3.82 12.51
CA ASP A 27 6.85 3.32 13.89
C ASP A 27 5.67 2.38 14.22
N GLU A 28 4.88 1.98 13.21
CA GLU A 28 3.72 1.10 13.40
C GLU A 28 3.90 -0.24 12.68
N PRO A 29 4.39 -1.30 13.37
CA PRO A 29 4.70 -2.58 12.76
C PRO A 29 3.51 -3.24 12.05
N GLN A 30 2.28 -3.02 12.53
CA GLN A 30 1.09 -3.57 11.89
C GLN A 30 0.86 -2.96 10.51
N LEU A 31 1.02 -1.64 10.39
CA LEU A 31 0.87 -0.91 9.13
C LEU A 31 1.97 -1.27 8.13
N ILE A 32 3.21 -1.47 8.61
CA ILE A 32 4.31 -1.97 7.77
C ILE A 32 3.97 -3.36 7.21
N ARG A 33 3.58 -4.31 8.07
CA ARG A 33 3.27 -5.67 7.63
C ARG A 33 2.11 -5.71 6.64
N LEU A 34 1.06 -4.92 6.89
CA LEU A 34 -0.09 -4.82 6.00
C LEU A 34 0.31 -4.21 4.65
N SER A 35 1.15 -3.17 4.65
CA SER A 35 1.66 -2.56 3.40
C SER A 35 2.53 -3.51 2.59
N VAL A 36 3.37 -4.31 3.26
CA VAL A 36 4.17 -5.36 2.59
C VAL A 36 3.28 -6.49 2.09
N ALA A 37 2.27 -6.90 2.86
CA ALA A 37 1.35 -7.96 2.43
C ALA A 37 0.52 -7.52 1.21
N TRP A 38 0.12 -6.25 1.14
CA TRP A 38 -0.60 -5.67 0.00
C TRP A 38 0.16 -5.87 -1.32
N THR A 39 1.48 -5.67 -1.34
CA THR A 39 2.28 -5.88 -2.57
C THR A 39 2.46 -7.35 -2.96
N ASN A 40 1.93 -8.29 -2.16
CA ASN A 40 2.06 -9.72 -2.35
C ASN A 40 0.70 -10.43 -2.48
N ILE A 41 -0.41 -9.70 -2.59
CA ILE A 41 -1.71 -10.26 -2.96
C ILE A 41 -2.05 -9.96 -4.42
N LEU A 42 -2.97 -10.74 -4.98
CA LEU A 42 -3.55 -10.43 -6.27
C LEU A 42 -4.60 -9.34 -6.10
N THR A 43 -4.44 -8.26 -6.86
CA THR A 43 -5.38 -7.15 -6.96
C THR A 43 -5.76 -6.96 -8.43
N GLU A 44 -7.04 -6.83 -8.72
CA GLU A 44 -7.54 -6.68 -10.08
C GLU A 44 -8.57 -5.54 -10.12
N ALA A 45 -8.60 -4.79 -11.21
CA ALA A 45 -9.72 -3.91 -11.49
C ALA A 45 -10.95 -4.76 -11.85
N ALA A 46 -12.13 -4.38 -11.37
CA ALA A 46 -13.36 -5.08 -11.71
C ALA A 46 -13.60 -5.11 -13.22
N GLU A 47 -14.07 -6.24 -13.75
CA GLU A 47 -14.36 -6.39 -15.19
C GLU A 47 -15.43 -5.39 -15.67
N GLN A 48 -16.41 -5.14 -14.81
CA GLN A 48 -17.47 -4.16 -15.01
C GLN A 48 -17.32 -3.06 -13.97
N LEU A 49 -16.87 -1.89 -14.42
CA LEU A 49 -16.70 -0.75 -13.53
C LEU A 49 -18.06 -0.13 -13.19
N THR A 50 -18.23 0.28 -11.94
CA THR A 50 -19.36 1.11 -11.50
C THR A 50 -19.30 2.51 -12.16
N GLY A 51 -20.44 3.19 -12.20
CA GLY A 51 -20.49 4.59 -12.65
C GLY A 51 -19.68 5.50 -11.74
N LEU A 52 -19.03 6.51 -12.33
CA LEU A 52 -18.37 7.58 -11.57
C LEU A 52 -19.38 8.72 -11.42
N ASP A 53 -20.02 8.82 -10.26
CA ASP A 53 -21.06 9.82 -9.98
C ASP A 53 -20.49 11.13 -9.39
N ASP A 54 -19.26 11.09 -8.85
CA ASP A 54 -18.57 12.22 -8.24
C ASP A 54 -17.15 12.38 -8.80
N ASP A 55 -16.96 13.43 -9.60
CA ASP A 55 -15.67 13.79 -10.20
C ASP A 55 -14.70 14.50 -9.21
N SER A 56 -15.10 14.70 -7.95
CA SER A 56 -14.20 15.21 -6.92
C SER A 56 -13.03 14.27 -6.67
N GLU A 57 -11.91 14.78 -6.16
CA GLU A 57 -10.75 13.94 -5.83
C GLU A 57 -11.09 12.82 -4.83
N CYS A 58 -12.01 13.07 -3.90
CA CYS A 58 -12.48 12.06 -2.94
C CYS A 58 -13.37 11.03 -3.64
N GLY A 59 -14.31 11.48 -4.46
CA GLY A 59 -15.20 10.63 -5.24
C GLY A 59 -14.44 9.68 -6.15
N VAL A 60 -13.50 10.20 -6.95
CA VAL A 60 -12.64 9.38 -7.81
C VAL A 60 -11.80 8.39 -7.00
N TRP A 61 -11.27 8.80 -5.84
CA TRP A 61 -10.49 7.90 -4.99
C TRP A 61 -11.32 6.73 -4.46
N ASN A 62 -12.53 7.01 -3.94
CA ASN A 62 -13.44 5.98 -3.47
C ASN A 62 -13.88 5.06 -4.60
N TRP A 63 -14.21 5.64 -5.77
CA TRP A 63 -14.58 4.89 -6.96
C TRP A 63 -13.48 3.91 -7.39
N LEU A 64 -12.20 4.29 -7.33
CA LEU A 64 -11.11 3.36 -7.63
C LEU A 64 -11.12 2.14 -6.69
N TRP A 65 -11.30 2.36 -5.39
CA TRP A 65 -11.34 1.28 -4.39
C TRP A 65 -12.59 0.41 -4.48
N GLU A 66 -13.74 0.99 -4.79
CA GLU A 66 -14.98 0.25 -5.07
C GLU A 66 -14.85 -0.69 -6.27
N ASN A 67 -14.03 -0.29 -7.25
CA ASN A 67 -13.73 -1.06 -8.45
C ASN A 67 -12.47 -1.93 -8.33
N THR A 68 -11.99 -2.18 -7.12
CA THR A 68 -10.86 -3.06 -6.85
C THR A 68 -11.31 -4.39 -6.25
N ILE A 69 -10.87 -5.48 -6.86
CA ILE A 69 -11.11 -6.83 -6.38
C ILE A 69 -9.82 -7.33 -5.70
N PHE A 70 -9.94 -7.76 -4.45
CA PHE A 70 -8.86 -8.42 -3.71
C PHE A 70 -9.42 -9.32 -2.60
N SER A 71 -8.63 -10.31 -2.18
CA SER A 71 -9.01 -11.19 -1.07
C SER A 71 -8.62 -10.59 0.28
N LYS A 72 -9.62 -10.12 1.03
CA LYS A 72 -9.44 -9.66 2.42
C LYS A 72 -8.84 -10.76 3.30
N GLU A 73 -9.27 -12.01 3.12
CA GLU A 73 -8.79 -13.16 3.89
C GLU A 73 -7.31 -13.47 3.62
N ASP A 74 -6.89 -13.45 2.35
CA ASP A 74 -5.48 -13.64 1.97
C ASP A 74 -4.61 -12.51 2.54
N LEU A 75 -5.10 -11.27 2.46
CA LEU A 75 -4.38 -10.12 3.01
C LEU A 75 -4.22 -10.21 4.52
N ILE A 76 -5.28 -10.55 5.27
CA ILE A 76 -5.23 -10.76 6.72
C ILE A 76 -4.24 -11.86 7.07
N SER A 77 -4.28 -12.99 6.35
CA SER A 77 -3.39 -14.13 6.55
C SER A 77 -1.92 -13.74 6.34
N LYS A 78 -1.59 -13.07 5.23
CA LYS A 78 -0.22 -12.65 4.89
C LYS A 78 0.31 -11.54 5.79
N SER A 79 -0.55 -10.62 6.23
CA SER A 79 -0.12 -9.51 7.10
C SER A 79 -0.01 -9.92 8.57
N GLY A 80 -0.65 -11.03 8.97
CA GLY A 80 -0.82 -11.41 10.37
C GLY A 80 -1.62 -10.37 11.16
N ALA A 81 -2.51 -9.63 10.50
CA ALA A 81 -3.30 -8.58 11.15
C ALA A 81 -4.43 -9.19 11.98
N PHE A 82 -4.75 -8.57 13.11
CA PHE A 82 -5.95 -8.93 13.86
C PHE A 82 -7.18 -8.46 13.08
N ARG A 83 -8.17 -9.35 12.92
CA ARG A 83 -9.41 -9.05 12.20
C ARG A 83 -10.13 -7.82 12.76
N SER A 84 -10.08 -7.62 14.08
CA SER A 84 -10.74 -6.51 14.77
C SER A 84 -10.15 -5.14 14.44
N SER A 85 -8.86 -5.04 14.11
CA SER A 85 -8.20 -3.78 13.75
C SER A 85 -7.94 -3.61 12.26
N PHE A 86 -8.13 -4.68 11.47
CA PHE A 86 -7.85 -4.71 10.04
C PHE A 86 -8.53 -3.58 9.27
N ASP A 87 -9.84 -3.39 9.44
CA ASP A 87 -10.58 -2.37 8.69
C ASP A 87 -10.14 -0.94 9.07
N GLY A 88 -9.76 -0.72 10.33
CA GLY A 88 -9.18 0.54 10.77
C GLY A 88 -7.83 0.81 10.11
N HIS A 89 -6.94 -0.19 10.09
CA HIS A 89 -5.63 -0.08 9.43
C HIS A 89 -5.76 0.13 7.92
N MET A 90 -6.62 -0.63 7.24
CA MET A 90 -6.88 -0.45 5.80
C MET A 90 -7.36 0.97 5.52
N ARG A 91 -8.34 1.48 6.29
CA ARG A 91 -8.83 2.85 6.13
C ARG A 91 -7.70 3.88 6.31
N THR A 92 -6.84 3.70 7.30
CA THR A 92 -5.67 4.57 7.51
C THR A 92 -4.73 4.53 6.32
N LEU A 93 -4.37 3.34 5.81
CA LEU A 93 -3.42 3.23 4.70
C LEU A 93 -4.00 3.75 3.38
N ILE A 94 -5.28 3.46 3.12
CA ILE A 94 -6.01 3.94 1.93
C ILE A 94 -6.18 5.45 1.97
N GLY A 95 -6.69 5.99 3.09
CA GLY A 95 -6.96 7.43 3.23
C GLY A 95 -5.70 8.30 3.12
N ASN A 96 -4.55 7.76 3.52
CA ASN A 96 -3.26 8.44 3.42
C ASN A 96 -2.47 8.09 2.15
N ARG A 97 -3.11 7.44 1.17
CA ARG A 97 -2.51 7.06 -0.12
C ARG A 97 -1.20 6.28 0.05
N ILE A 98 -1.16 5.40 1.03
CA ILE A 98 -0.05 4.48 1.25
C ILE A 98 -0.24 3.24 0.38
N LEU A 99 -1.45 2.70 0.32
CA LEU A 99 -1.81 1.63 -0.61
C LEU A 99 -2.48 2.23 -1.85
N TYR A 100 -2.27 1.55 -2.97
CA TYR A 100 -2.98 1.82 -4.20
C TYR A 100 -3.79 0.60 -4.66
N PRO A 101 -4.96 0.84 -5.26
CA PRO A 101 -5.85 -0.16 -5.84
C PRO A 101 -5.20 -1.25 -6.72
N ASP A 102 -4.09 -0.95 -7.38
CA ASP A 102 -3.39 -1.88 -8.27
C ASP A 102 -2.31 -2.74 -7.57
N GLY A 103 -2.39 -2.88 -6.26
CA GLY A 103 -1.44 -3.68 -5.48
C GLY A 103 -0.11 -2.97 -5.22
N SER A 104 0.08 -1.77 -5.77
CA SER A 104 1.25 -0.95 -5.47
C SER A 104 1.08 -0.17 -4.16
N ILE A 105 2.19 0.41 -3.70
CA ILE A 105 2.25 1.30 -2.55
C ILE A 105 2.97 2.58 -2.94
N ASN A 106 2.76 3.63 -2.15
CA ASN A 106 3.44 4.91 -2.29
C ASN A 106 4.96 4.75 -2.46
N SER A 107 5.54 5.44 -3.45
CA SER A 107 6.94 5.27 -3.81
C SER A 107 7.90 5.69 -2.69
N PHE A 108 7.57 6.71 -1.89
CA PHE A 108 8.36 7.11 -0.72
C PHE A 108 8.32 6.05 0.37
N VAL A 109 7.14 5.45 0.62
CA VAL A 109 6.98 4.31 1.52
C VAL A 109 7.76 3.10 1.02
N GLN A 110 7.67 2.77 -0.27
CA GLN A 110 8.40 1.67 -0.88
C GLN A 110 9.92 1.86 -0.71
N ARG A 111 10.42 3.08 -0.97
CA ARG A 111 11.83 3.42 -0.78
C ARG A 111 12.24 3.27 0.69
N TYR A 112 11.46 3.82 1.62
CA TYR A 112 11.71 3.69 3.06
C TYR A 112 11.81 2.22 3.50
N LEU A 113 10.89 1.36 3.06
CA LEU A 113 10.91 -0.07 3.38
C LEU A 113 12.16 -0.77 2.82
N ARG A 114 12.55 -0.47 1.58
CA ARG A 114 13.79 -0.99 0.98
C ARG A 114 15.03 -0.58 1.76
N GLU A 115 15.13 0.70 2.14
CA GLU A 115 16.25 1.21 2.96
C GLU A 115 16.28 0.54 4.34
N ARG A 116 15.12 0.31 4.96
CA ARG A 116 15.01 -0.41 6.24
C ARG A 116 15.52 -1.84 6.13
N VAL A 117 15.20 -2.54 5.04
CA VAL A 117 15.73 -3.89 4.77
C VAL A 117 17.25 -3.86 4.57
N ALA A 118 17.78 -2.92 3.78
CA ALA A 118 19.22 -2.80 3.56
C ALA A 118 20.01 -2.62 4.87
N ARG A 119 19.51 -1.77 5.78
CA ARG A 119 20.13 -1.54 7.11
C ARG A 119 20.22 -2.79 7.99
N LEU A 120 19.34 -3.78 7.79
CA LEU A 120 19.43 -5.06 8.51
C LEU A 120 20.68 -5.87 8.12
N PHE A 121 21.21 -5.64 6.92
CA PHE A 121 22.42 -6.29 6.42
C PHE A 121 23.69 -5.49 6.74
N ASP A 122 23.62 -4.16 6.75
CA ASP A 122 24.76 -3.30 7.11
C ASP A 122 25.21 -3.46 8.57
N GLY A 123 24.28 -3.72 9.49
CA GLY A 123 24.60 -3.97 10.91
C GLY A 123 25.38 -5.28 11.15
N LYS A 124 25.29 -6.26 10.25
CA LYS A 124 25.93 -7.57 10.41
C LYS A 124 27.41 -7.59 9.98
N SER A 125 27.86 -6.63 9.18
CA SER A 125 29.23 -6.60 8.64
C SER A 125 30.27 -6.05 9.63
N ARG A 126 29.87 -5.31 10.66
CA ARG A 126 30.78 -4.68 11.64
C ARG A 126 31.17 -5.55 12.85
N GLY A 127 30.61 -6.76 12.98
CA GLY A 127 30.82 -7.64 14.14
C GLY A 127 31.96 -8.68 14.03
N ARG A 128 32.61 -8.82 12.87
CA ARG A 128 33.66 -9.83 12.67
C ARG A 128 35.05 -9.20 12.69
N LYS A 129 35.49 -8.71 13.85
CA LYS A 129 36.93 -8.56 14.11
C LYS A 129 37.46 -9.96 14.45
N VAL A 130 38.10 -10.60 13.47
CA VAL A 130 38.91 -11.79 13.69
C VAL A 130 40.13 -11.35 14.47
N SER A 131 40.15 -11.66 15.77
CA SER A 131 41.37 -11.58 16.57
C SER A 131 42.36 -12.61 16.03
N LYS A 132 43.53 -12.15 15.57
CA LYS A 132 44.74 -12.96 15.47
C LYS A 132 45.67 -12.54 16.61
#